data_AF-A0A0H3PPI9-F1
#
_entry.id   AF-A0A0H3PPI9-F1
#
_cell.length_a   1.000
_cell.length_b   1.000
_cell.length_c   1.000
_cell.angle_alpha   90.00
_cell.angle_beta   90.00
_cell.angle_gamma   90.00
#
_symmetry.space_group_name_H-M   'P 1'
#
loop_
_entity.id
_entity.type
_entity.pdbx_description
1 polymer ?
#
loop_
_entity_poly.entity_id
_entity_poly.type
_entity_poly.pdbx_seq_one_letter_code
_entity_poly.pdbx_strand_id
1 'polypeptide(L)'
;MPVTRYLCIFINVGLGEAAKRNVGTGENQIPDMASFASGDGWMKLPNGKILQYGRGEAMPKLSTQTMRITFPIPFPKKADIAILTHSGDGGAPFGAGRGFVMSVEGPTLTGFNSAYRTASTSDKVSMTYSWWAVGE
;
A
#
# COMPACT_ATOMS: atom_id res chain seq x y z
N MET A 1 -49.31 2.06 16.07
CA MET A 1 -48.89 2.53 14.73
C MET A 1 -47.68 3.45 14.86
N PRO A 2 -46.43 2.94 14.82
CA PRO A 2 -45.23 3.76 15.01
C PRO A 2 -44.76 4.46 13.73
N VAL A 3 -45.06 3.87 12.56
CA VAL A 3 -44.47 4.22 11.26
C VAL A 3 -44.83 5.64 10.80
N THR A 4 -46.06 6.09 11.10
CA THR A 4 -46.55 7.43 10.74
C THR A 4 -45.89 8.55 11.54
N ARG A 5 -45.44 8.29 12.77
CA ARG A 5 -44.75 9.29 13.60
C ARG A 5 -43.29 9.46 13.19
N TYR A 6 -42.58 8.38 12.86
CA TYR A 6 -41.20 8.45 12.39
C TYR A 6 -41.08 9.19 11.05
N LEU A 7 -42.00 8.96 10.11
CA LEU A 7 -42.00 9.63 8.81
C LEU A 7 -42.14 11.16 8.93
N CYS A 8 -42.93 11.63 9.91
CA CYS A 8 -43.17 13.05 10.14
C CYS A 8 -41.91 13.79 10.67
N ILE A 9 -41.06 13.13 11.46
CA ILE A 9 -39.82 13.73 11.99
C ILE A 9 -38.83 14.00 10.86
N PHE A 10 -38.56 13.01 9.99
CA PHE A 10 -37.60 13.18 8.89
C PHE A 10 -37.99 14.30 7.91
N ILE A 11 -39.29 14.46 7.65
CA ILE A 11 -39.83 15.53 6.79
C ILE A 11 -39.71 16.89 7.49
N ASN A 12 -40.06 16.97 8.78
CA ASN A 12 -40.08 18.23 9.53
C ASN A 12 -38.69 18.81 9.83
N VAL A 13 -37.63 17.98 9.88
CA VAL A 13 -36.26 18.44 10.15
C VAL A 13 -35.38 18.54 8.90
N GLY A 14 -35.94 18.33 7.70
CA GLY A 14 -35.24 18.57 6.43
C GLY A 14 -34.03 17.66 6.18
N LEU A 15 -34.04 16.43 6.71
CA LEU A 15 -32.91 15.51 6.60
C LEU A 15 -32.77 14.93 5.19
N GLY A 16 -31.56 15.02 4.63
CA GLY A 16 -31.23 14.42 3.34
C GLY A 16 -31.12 12.88 3.38
N GLU A 17 -31.02 12.25 2.21
CA GLU A 17 -31.03 10.78 2.07
C GLU A 17 -29.92 10.06 2.85
N ALA A 18 -28.77 10.70 3.08
CA ALA A 18 -27.69 10.11 3.87
C ALA A 18 -28.10 9.84 5.32
N ALA A 19 -28.88 10.73 5.94
CA ALA A 19 -29.34 10.58 7.33
C ALA A 19 -30.30 9.39 7.55
N LYS A 20 -30.80 8.80 6.45
CA LYS A 20 -31.69 7.63 6.47
C LYS A 20 -30.93 6.30 6.29
N ARG A 21 -29.63 6.36 5.97
CA ARG A 21 -28.81 5.18 5.70
C ARG A 21 -28.19 4.65 6.99
N ASN A 22 -28.19 3.34 7.14
CA ASN A 22 -27.48 2.66 8.22
C ASN A 22 -25.97 2.75 8.02
N VAL A 23 -25.21 2.71 9.12
CA VAL A 23 -23.74 2.58 9.09
C VAL A 23 -23.36 1.09 8.98
N GLY A 24 -22.43 0.75 8.09
CA GLY A 24 -21.97 -0.63 7.89
C GLY A 24 -21.25 -0.83 6.55
N THR A 25 -21.14 -2.08 6.11
CA THR A 25 -20.46 -2.48 4.85
C THR A 25 -21.40 -3.04 3.78
N GLY A 26 -22.70 -3.02 4.03
CA GLY A 26 -23.75 -3.46 3.11
C GLY A 26 -24.06 -2.44 2.02
N GLU A 27 -24.81 -2.89 1.02
CA GLU A 27 -25.26 -2.03 -0.07
C GLU A 27 -26.08 -0.84 0.45
N ASN A 28 -25.88 0.34 -0.14
CA ASN A 28 -26.55 1.59 0.25
C ASN A 28 -26.35 2.04 1.70
N GLN A 29 -25.35 1.52 2.42
CA GLN A 29 -24.96 2.00 3.75
C GLN A 29 -23.94 3.14 3.69
N ILE A 30 -23.85 3.91 4.77
CA ILE A 30 -22.69 4.77 5.03
C ILE A 30 -21.55 3.86 5.51
N PRO A 31 -20.34 3.96 4.94
CA PRO A 31 -19.23 3.10 5.34
C PRO A 31 -18.91 3.19 6.84
N ASP A 32 -18.91 2.05 7.52
CA ASP A 32 -18.38 1.96 8.89
C ASP A 32 -16.86 2.06 8.87
N MET A 33 -16.32 3.08 9.54
CA MET A 33 -14.87 3.30 9.61
C MET A 33 -14.14 2.18 10.36
N ALA A 34 -14.81 1.47 11.28
CA ALA A 34 -14.23 0.31 11.97
C ALA A 34 -13.88 -0.86 11.03
N SER A 35 -14.46 -0.86 9.82
CA SER A 35 -14.18 -1.87 8.79
C SER A 35 -12.90 -1.60 8.00
N PHE A 36 -12.26 -0.44 8.18
CA PHE A 36 -11.00 -0.05 7.54
C PHE A 36 -9.83 -0.23 8.52
N ALA A 37 -9.44 -1.48 8.77
CA ALA A 37 -8.29 -1.76 9.62
C ALA A 37 -7.00 -1.21 8.99
N SER A 38 -6.07 -0.72 9.80
CA SER A 38 -4.79 -0.20 9.32
C SER A 38 -3.72 -0.30 10.39
N GLY A 39 -2.48 -0.10 9.97
CA GLY A 39 -1.31 0.03 10.84
C GLY A 39 -0.14 0.58 10.05
N ASP A 40 1.04 0.51 10.64
CA ASP A 40 2.24 1.05 10.01
C ASP A 40 2.55 0.33 8.68
N GLY A 41 2.47 1.07 7.57
CA GLY A 41 2.76 0.55 6.24
C GLY A 41 1.66 -0.33 5.63
N TRP A 42 0.45 -0.38 6.19
CA TRP A 42 -0.65 -1.14 5.59
C TRP A 42 -2.06 -0.62 5.92
N MET A 43 -3.01 -0.95 5.06
CA MET A 43 -4.44 -0.75 5.29
C MET A 43 -5.24 -1.90 4.66
N LYS A 44 -6.37 -2.25 5.26
CA LYS A 44 -7.31 -3.26 4.77
C LYS A 44 -8.65 -2.61 4.47
N LEU A 45 -9.16 -2.90 3.29
CA LEU A 45 -10.46 -2.47 2.82
C LEU A 45 -11.56 -3.45 3.27
N PRO A 46 -12.81 -2.99 3.43
CA PRO A 46 -13.93 -3.84 3.82
C PRO A 46 -14.18 -5.04 2.89
N ASN A 47 -13.77 -4.93 1.62
CA ASN A 47 -13.86 -6.02 0.64
C ASN A 47 -12.78 -7.11 0.79
N GLY A 48 -11.95 -7.02 1.83
CA GLY A 48 -10.88 -7.98 2.12
C GLY A 48 -9.53 -7.65 1.49
N LYS A 49 -9.45 -6.68 0.58
CA LYS A 49 -8.17 -6.27 -0.03
C LYS A 49 -7.28 -5.58 0.98
N ILE A 50 -6.00 -5.88 0.92
CA ILE A 50 -4.96 -5.30 1.77
C ILE A 50 -3.99 -4.54 0.85
N LEU A 51 -3.73 -3.28 1.18
CA LEU A 51 -2.71 -2.45 0.56
C LEU A 51 -1.55 -2.35 1.55
N GLN A 52 -0.33 -2.62 1.09
CA GLN A 52 0.89 -2.52 1.89
C GLN A 52 1.91 -1.68 1.14
N TYR A 53 2.69 -0.90 1.87
CA TYR A 53 3.69 -0.01 1.28
C TYR A 53 4.85 0.20 2.23
N GLY A 54 5.98 0.59 1.67
CA GLY A 54 7.17 0.86 2.45
C GLY A 54 8.26 1.52 1.63
N ARG A 55 9.33 1.87 2.33
CA ARG A 55 10.55 2.42 1.74
C ARG A 55 11.76 1.88 2.47
N GLY A 56 12.90 1.94 1.83
CA GLY A 56 14.17 1.55 2.45
C GLY A 56 15.36 2.04 1.67
N GLU A 57 16.53 1.63 2.12
CA GLU A 57 17.80 1.93 1.50
C GLU A 57 18.54 0.63 1.15
N ALA A 58 19.22 0.64 0.03
CA ALA A 58 20.08 -0.42 -0.47
C ALA A 58 21.49 0.16 -0.65
N MET A 59 22.51 -0.58 -0.23
CA MET A 59 23.91 -0.22 -0.46
C MET A 59 24.52 -1.25 -1.42
N PRO A 60 24.40 -1.04 -2.74
CA PRO A 60 24.91 -2.00 -3.71
C PRO A 60 26.45 -2.04 -3.69
N LYS A 61 27.01 -3.20 -3.36
CA LYS A 61 28.47 -3.44 -3.36
C LYS A 61 28.97 -4.23 -4.57
N LEU A 62 28.09 -4.96 -5.24
CA LEU A 62 28.40 -5.82 -6.38
C LEU A 62 27.48 -5.52 -7.56
N SER A 63 27.90 -5.92 -8.75
CA SER A 63 27.13 -5.75 -9.99
C SER A 63 25.78 -6.48 -10.00
N THR A 64 25.58 -7.49 -9.14
CA THR A 64 24.30 -8.19 -8.94
C THR A 64 24.15 -8.62 -7.49
N GLN A 65 23.06 -8.22 -6.84
CA GLN A 65 22.69 -8.58 -5.47
C GLN A 65 21.18 -8.77 -5.36
N THR A 66 20.73 -9.48 -4.33
CA THR A 66 19.30 -9.69 -4.04
C THR A 66 19.01 -9.33 -2.58
N MET A 67 17.86 -8.72 -2.33
CA MET A 67 17.34 -8.48 -0.98
C MET A 67 15.92 -9.00 -0.83
N ARG A 68 15.54 -9.36 0.41
CA ARG A 68 14.17 -9.72 0.76
C ARG A 68 13.44 -8.50 1.30
N ILE A 69 12.31 -8.12 0.70
CA ILE A 69 11.42 -7.08 1.23
C ILE A 69 10.23 -7.76 1.89
N THR A 70 10.12 -7.63 3.21
CA THR A 70 9.05 -8.25 4.01
C THR A 70 7.85 -7.32 4.13
N PHE A 71 6.66 -7.85 3.90
CA PHE A 71 5.42 -7.10 4.12
C PHE A 71 5.15 -6.93 5.63
N PRO A 72 4.60 -5.78 6.07
CA PRO A 72 4.19 -5.56 7.47
C PRO A 72 3.29 -6.67 8.02
N ILE A 73 2.35 -7.15 7.21
CA ILE A 73 1.51 -8.31 7.51
C ILE A 73 1.48 -9.28 6.32
N PRO A 74 1.25 -10.59 6.55
CA PRO A 74 1.06 -11.52 5.44
C PRO A 74 -0.26 -11.24 4.70
N PHE A 75 -0.26 -11.37 3.36
CA PHE A 75 -1.50 -11.53 2.61
C PHE A 75 -2.11 -12.91 2.91
N PRO A 76 -3.38 -13.01 3.32
CA PRO A 76 -3.99 -14.29 3.71
C PRO A 76 -4.08 -15.35 2.61
N LYS A 77 -4.21 -14.96 1.34
CA LYS A 77 -4.44 -15.85 0.19
C LYS A 77 -3.44 -15.64 -0.95
N LYS A 78 -3.17 -14.40 -1.35
CA LYS A 78 -2.26 -14.07 -2.47
C LYS A 78 -1.80 -12.61 -2.46
N ALA A 79 -0.63 -12.38 -3.04
CA ALA A 79 -0.22 -11.06 -3.51
C ALA A 79 -0.67 -10.89 -4.96
N ASP A 80 -1.62 -9.99 -5.23
CA ASP A 80 -2.11 -9.72 -6.58
C ASP A 80 -1.11 -8.88 -7.39
N ILE A 81 -0.49 -7.90 -6.73
CA ILE A 81 0.48 -7.00 -7.35
C ILE A 81 1.52 -6.57 -6.34
N ALA A 82 2.76 -6.44 -6.79
CA ALA A 82 3.84 -5.80 -6.07
C ALA A 82 4.65 -4.98 -7.08
N ILE A 83 4.87 -3.71 -6.74
CA ILE A 83 5.63 -2.76 -7.55
C ILE A 83 6.68 -2.15 -6.64
N LEU A 84 7.86 -1.92 -7.21
CA LEU A 84 8.95 -1.21 -6.57
C LEU A 84 9.48 -0.16 -7.53
N THR A 85 9.77 1.01 -6.98
CA THR A 85 10.54 2.05 -7.65
C THR A 85 11.75 2.38 -6.80
N HIS A 86 12.80 2.87 -7.44
CA HIS A 86 14.03 3.24 -6.79
C HIS A 86 14.48 4.63 -7.24
N SER A 87 15.16 5.31 -6.33
CA SER A 87 15.81 6.59 -6.54
C SER A 87 17.17 6.55 -5.86
N GLY A 88 18.20 6.95 -6.57
CA GLY A 88 19.54 7.00 -5.99
C GLY A 88 20.50 7.61 -6.99
N ASP A 89 21.25 8.60 -6.53
CA ASP A 89 22.33 9.24 -7.27
C ASP A 89 23.70 8.71 -6.82
N GLY A 90 23.76 7.91 -5.75
CA GLY A 90 25.02 7.49 -5.13
C GLY A 90 25.85 8.67 -4.64
N GLY A 91 25.21 9.73 -4.14
CA GLY A 91 25.82 11.00 -3.74
C GLY A 91 26.18 11.93 -4.90
N ALA A 92 25.67 11.68 -6.12
CA ALA A 92 25.92 12.52 -7.29
C ALA A 92 24.96 13.73 -7.34
N PRO A 93 25.36 14.86 -7.96
CA PRO A 93 24.46 16.01 -8.12
C PRO A 93 23.25 15.66 -8.98
N PHE A 94 22.13 16.37 -8.74
CA PHE A 94 20.88 16.22 -9.49
C PHE A 94 21.12 16.22 -11.01
N GLY A 95 20.54 15.24 -11.71
CA GLY A 95 20.69 15.08 -13.17
C GLY A 95 21.90 14.25 -13.61
N ALA A 96 22.76 13.79 -12.69
CA ALA A 96 23.80 12.83 -13.01
C ALA A 96 23.19 11.45 -13.31
N GLY A 97 23.26 11.02 -14.58
CA GLY A 97 22.77 9.70 -15.00
C GLY A 97 23.60 8.58 -14.37
N ARG A 98 22.97 7.74 -13.53
CA ARG A 98 23.55 6.48 -13.08
C ARG A 98 22.58 5.33 -13.33
N GLY A 99 23.10 4.26 -13.93
CA GLY A 99 22.34 3.05 -14.24
C GLY A 99 22.13 2.21 -13.00
N PHE A 100 21.03 2.46 -12.28
CA PHE A 100 20.57 1.62 -11.19
C PHE A 100 19.27 0.93 -11.60
N VAL A 101 19.12 -0.32 -11.16
CA VAL A 101 17.91 -1.11 -11.39
C VAL A 101 17.56 -1.85 -10.13
N MET A 102 16.27 -1.84 -9.77
CA MET A 102 15.68 -2.75 -8.80
C MET A 102 14.45 -3.39 -9.45
N SER A 103 14.29 -4.71 -9.28
CA SER A 103 13.13 -5.46 -9.77
C SER A 103 12.28 -5.98 -8.61
N VAL A 104 11.03 -6.33 -8.90
CA VAL A 104 10.22 -7.17 -8.02
C VAL A 104 10.27 -8.59 -8.57
N GLU A 105 10.66 -9.55 -7.74
CA GLU A 105 10.83 -10.95 -8.13
C GLU A 105 10.14 -11.88 -7.14
N GLY A 106 9.31 -12.77 -7.67
CA GLY A 106 8.58 -13.79 -6.90
C GLY A 106 7.82 -13.25 -5.69
N PRO A 107 6.78 -12.41 -5.86
CA PRO A 107 5.89 -12.05 -4.76
C PRO A 107 5.27 -13.29 -4.10
N THR A 108 5.29 -13.30 -2.78
CA THR A 108 4.72 -14.34 -1.91
C THR A 108 3.78 -13.68 -0.91
N LEU A 109 3.17 -14.47 -0.02
CA LEU A 109 2.28 -13.95 1.01
C LEU A 109 2.98 -13.01 2.00
N THR A 110 4.29 -13.15 2.22
CA THR A 110 5.04 -12.39 3.23
C THR A 110 5.97 -11.35 2.61
N GLY A 111 5.97 -11.20 1.29
CA GLY A 111 6.79 -10.21 0.60
C GLY A 111 7.34 -10.70 -0.73
N PHE A 112 8.31 -9.99 -1.29
CA PHE A 112 9.02 -10.35 -2.52
C PHE A 112 10.54 -10.28 -2.36
N ASN A 113 11.26 -10.85 -3.32
CA ASN A 113 12.69 -10.58 -3.50
C ASN A 113 12.87 -9.40 -4.45
N SER A 114 13.90 -8.60 -4.24
CA SER A 114 14.32 -7.58 -5.20
C SER A 114 15.74 -7.85 -5.62
N ALA A 115 15.95 -8.12 -6.92
CA ALA A 115 17.27 -8.08 -7.49
C ALA A 115 17.62 -6.63 -7.79
N TYR A 116 18.83 -6.22 -7.41
CA TYR A 116 19.30 -4.86 -7.61
C TYR A 116 20.74 -4.83 -8.14
N ARG A 117 20.99 -3.87 -9.02
CA ARG A 117 22.25 -3.73 -9.75
C ARG A 117 22.69 -2.27 -9.80
N THR A 118 24.00 -2.06 -9.83
CA THR A 118 24.61 -0.76 -10.07
C THR A 118 25.70 -0.87 -11.13
N ALA A 119 25.80 0.15 -11.98
CA ALA A 119 26.98 0.38 -12.83
C ALA A 119 28.08 1.20 -12.13
N SER A 120 27.84 1.64 -10.89
CA SER A 120 28.82 2.41 -10.11
C SER A 120 29.82 1.49 -9.43
N THR A 121 31.09 1.89 -9.42
CA THR A 121 32.19 1.20 -8.74
C THR A 121 32.55 1.83 -7.38
N SER A 122 31.72 2.76 -6.88
CA SER A 122 31.98 3.47 -5.62
C SER A 122 31.30 2.80 -4.43
N ASP A 123 32.07 2.54 -3.38
CA ASP A 123 31.60 1.90 -2.14
C ASP A 123 30.74 2.81 -1.25
N LYS A 124 30.61 4.10 -1.62
CA LYS A 124 29.80 5.10 -0.89
C LYS A 124 28.41 5.29 -1.51
N VAL A 125 28.04 4.46 -2.47
CA VAL A 125 26.79 4.59 -3.19
C VAL A 125 25.67 3.94 -2.40
N SER A 126 24.63 4.72 -2.11
CA SER A 126 23.36 4.19 -1.66
C SER A 126 22.23 4.52 -2.63
N MET A 127 21.21 3.68 -2.57
CA MET A 127 19.96 3.84 -3.30
C MET A 127 18.82 3.78 -2.30
N THR A 128 17.85 4.64 -2.49
CA THR A 128 16.57 4.55 -1.80
C THR A 128 15.56 3.84 -2.68
N TYR A 129 14.64 3.12 -2.08
CA TYR A 129 13.54 2.49 -2.81
C TYR A 129 12.24 2.70 -2.06
N SER A 130 11.15 2.68 -2.82
CA SER A 130 9.79 2.69 -2.32
C SER A 130 9.01 1.59 -3.03
N TRP A 131 8.10 0.95 -2.33
CA TRP A 131 7.31 -0.15 -2.88
C TRP A 131 5.88 -0.07 -2.40
N TRP A 132 5.02 -0.71 -3.19
CA TRP A 132 3.60 -0.85 -2.93
C TRP A 132 3.13 -2.22 -3.41
N ALA A 133 2.26 -2.85 -2.63
CA ALA A 133 1.70 -4.15 -2.94
C ALA A 133 0.22 -4.21 -2.56
N VAL A 134 -0.55 -5.00 -3.30
CA VAL A 134 -1.95 -5.33 -3.00
C VAL A 134 -2.14 -6.82 -3.06
N GLY A 135 -2.97 -7.31 -2.15
CA GLY A 135 -3.36 -8.71 -2.08
C GLY A 135 -4.60 -8.89 -1.21
N GLU A 136 -4.90 -10.15 -0.90
CA GLU A 136 -6.00 -10.59 -0.04
C GLU A 136 -5.71 -11.96 0.57
#